data_AF-A0A2K0U1M0-F1
#
_entry.id   AF-A0A2K0U1M0-F1
#
_cell.length_a   1.000
_cell.length_b   1.000
_cell.length_c   1.000
_cell.angle_alpha   90.00
_cell.angle_beta   90.00
_cell.angle_gamma   90.00
#
_symmetry.space_group_name_H-M   'P 1'
#
loop_
_entity.id
_entity.type
_entity.pdbx_description
1 polymer ?
#
loop_
_entity_poly.entity_id
_entity_poly.type
_entity_poly.pdbx_seq_one_letter_code
_entity_poly.pdbx_strand_id
1 'polypeptide(L)'
;MSSPPPDPAALAAAAAAFHQFTVEAFTLLAVGIAITVLRTFARVRFAGWRGLSGDDYLAWVAILFYIAETCLAYSVGNAANGLANNNMTDEQRAALSPDDPEYHLR
;
A
#
# COMPACT_ATOMS: atom_id res chain seq x y z
N MET A 1 1.04 36.09 4.49
CA MET A 1 0.84 36.08 3.02
C MET A 1 0.47 34.66 2.67
N SER A 2 -0.70 34.42 2.09
CA SER A 2 -1.11 33.07 1.68
C SER A 2 -0.10 32.52 0.68
N SER A 3 0.40 31.31 0.92
CA SER A 3 1.24 30.56 -0.01
C SER A 3 0.61 30.57 -1.41
N PRO A 4 1.41 30.62 -2.49
CA PRO A 4 0.88 30.35 -3.80
C PRO A 4 0.20 28.97 -3.78
N PRO A 5 -0.93 28.79 -4.48
CA PRO A 5 -1.53 27.48 -4.62
C PRO A 5 -0.47 26.49 -5.13
N PRO A 6 -0.49 25.23 -4.64
CA PRO A 6 0.50 24.23 -5.03
C PRO A 6 0.60 24.13 -6.55
N ASP A 7 1.83 24.00 -7.05
CA ASP A 7 2.09 23.90 -8.49
C ASP A 7 1.26 22.74 -9.07
N PRO A 8 0.42 22.99 -10.09
CA PRO A 8 -0.38 21.93 -10.71
C PRO A 8 0.48 20.76 -11.21
N ALA A 9 1.75 20.99 -11.59
CA ALA A 9 2.66 19.93 -11.96
C ALA A 9 3.02 19.02 -10.76
N ALA A 10 3.21 19.59 -9.56
CA ALA A 10 3.53 18.83 -8.35
C ALA A 10 2.34 17.95 -7.90
N LEU A 11 1.12 18.50 -7.96
CA LEU A 11 -0.10 17.72 -7.66
C LEU A 11 -0.30 16.56 -8.64
N ALA A 12 -0.05 16.78 -9.93
CA ALA A 12 -0.13 15.72 -10.94
C ALA A 12 0.92 14.62 -10.70
N ALA A 13 2.13 14.99 -10.30
CA ALA A 13 3.18 14.03 -9.95
C ALA A 13 2.81 13.19 -8.72
N ALA A 14 2.26 13.80 -7.67
CA ALA A 14 1.79 13.11 -6.48
C ALA A 14 0.65 12.11 -6.80
N ALA A 15 -0.32 12.53 -7.62
CA ALA A 15 -1.41 11.65 -8.08
C ALA A 15 -0.89 10.46 -8.90
N ALA A 16 0.08 10.69 -9.80
CA ALA A 16 0.69 9.63 -10.60
C ALA A 16 1.47 8.63 -9.72
N ALA A 17 2.22 9.13 -8.73
CA ALA A 17 2.96 8.30 -7.80
C ALA A 17 2.02 7.45 -6.92
N PHE A 18 0.93 8.04 -6.42
CA PHE A 18 -0.09 7.31 -5.65
C PHE A 18 -0.79 6.24 -6.51
N HIS A 19 -1.08 6.53 -7.77
CA HIS A 19 -1.63 5.54 -8.69
C HIS A 19 -0.66 4.37 -8.91
N GLN A 20 0.63 4.65 -9.16
CA GLN A 20 1.65 3.60 -9.31
C GLN A 20 1.74 2.73 -8.05
N PHE A 21 1.83 3.35 -6.87
CA PHE A 21 1.83 2.66 -5.59
C PHE A 21 0.59 1.77 -5.42
N THR A 22 -0.60 2.30 -5.73
CA THR A 22 -1.86 1.55 -5.62
C THR A 22 -1.85 0.33 -6.54
N VAL A 23 -1.44 0.50 -7.80
CA VAL A 23 -1.36 -0.63 -8.74
C VAL A 23 -0.38 -1.68 -8.23
N GLU A 24 0.81 -1.29 -7.77
CA GLU A 24 1.81 -2.21 -7.26
C GLU A 24 1.32 -2.97 -6.02
N ALA A 25 0.81 -2.26 -5.02
CA ALA A 25 0.36 -2.84 -3.76
C ALA A 25 -0.76 -3.87 -3.97
N PHE A 26 -1.79 -3.52 -4.75
CA PHE A 26 -2.89 -4.44 -5.04
C PHE A 26 -2.48 -5.59 -5.96
N THR A 27 -1.54 -5.37 -6.88
CA THR A 27 -1.00 -6.45 -7.72
C THR A 27 -0.24 -7.47 -6.88
N LEU A 28 0.64 -7.02 -5.99
CA LEU A 28 1.39 -7.91 -5.09
C LEU A 28 0.45 -8.66 -4.12
N LEU A 29 -0.57 -7.99 -3.60
CA LEU A 29 -1.61 -8.63 -2.80
C LEU A 29 -2.34 -9.73 -3.58
N ALA A 30 -2.74 -9.46 -4.82
CA ALA A 30 -3.41 -10.44 -5.67
C ALA A 30 -2.51 -11.65 -5.97
N VAL A 31 -1.22 -11.43 -6.24
CA VAL A 31 -0.24 -12.50 -6.41
C VAL A 31 -0.09 -13.33 -5.13
N GLY A 32 0.01 -12.68 -3.96
CA GLY A 32 0.07 -13.35 -2.67
C GLY A 32 -1.14 -14.25 -2.40
N ILE A 33 -2.35 -13.74 -2.67
CA ILE A 33 -3.60 -14.50 -2.57
C ILE A 33 -3.58 -15.70 -3.54
N ALA A 34 -3.23 -15.48 -4.81
CA ALA A 34 -3.20 -16.54 -5.83
C ALA A 34 -2.25 -17.68 -5.45
N ILE A 35 -1.04 -17.35 -4.97
CA ILE A 35 -0.07 -18.34 -4.50
C ILE A 35 -0.62 -19.11 -3.30
N THR A 36 -1.24 -18.42 -2.32
CA THR A 36 -1.81 -19.05 -1.13
C THR A 36 -2.95 -20.01 -1.47
N VAL A 37 -3.82 -19.62 -2.41
CA VAL A 37 -4.90 -20.47 -2.94
C VAL A 37 -4.33 -21.68 -3.66
N LEU A 38 -3.38 -21.49 -4.58
CA LEU A 38 -2.77 -22.58 -5.34
C LEU A 38 -2.08 -23.60 -4.41
N ARG A 39 -1.35 -23.09 -3.42
CA ARG A 39 -0.71 -23.91 -2.38
C ARG A 39 -1.75 -24.73 -1.60
N THR A 40 -2.80 -24.08 -1.14
CA THR A 40 -3.87 -24.74 -0.37
C THR A 40 -4.56 -25.82 -1.21
N PHE A 41 -4.88 -25.49 -2.47
CA PHE A 41 -5.47 -26.43 -3.42
C PHE A 41 -4.57 -27.64 -3.67
N ALA A 42 -3.27 -27.43 -3.92
CA ALA A 42 -2.31 -28.51 -4.13
C ALA A 42 -2.26 -29.44 -2.92
N ARG A 43 -2.16 -28.89 -1.71
CA ARG A 43 -2.13 -29.70 -0.49
C ARG A 43 -3.41 -30.48 -0.27
N VAL A 44 -4.58 -29.86 -0.43
CA VAL A 44 -5.85 -30.58 -0.33
C VAL A 44 -5.95 -31.68 -1.39
N ARG A 45 -5.48 -31.42 -2.62
CA ARG A 45 -5.54 -32.37 -3.73
C ARG A 45 -4.62 -33.59 -3.53
N PHE A 46 -3.44 -33.43 -2.93
CA PHE A 46 -2.44 -34.50 -2.79
C PHE A 46 -2.41 -35.15 -1.40
N ALA A 47 -2.65 -34.38 -0.33
CA ALA A 47 -2.60 -34.85 1.06
C ALA A 47 -3.99 -34.94 1.73
N GLY A 48 -5.05 -34.48 1.05
CA GLY A 48 -6.40 -34.42 1.60
C GLY A 48 -6.56 -33.32 2.65
N TRP A 49 -7.79 -33.10 3.11
CA TRP A 49 -8.12 -32.07 4.10
C TRP A 49 -7.44 -32.26 5.46
N ARG A 50 -7.11 -33.50 5.83
CA ARG A 50 -6.37 -33.84 7.05
C ARG A 50 -4.85 -33.64 6.91
N GLY A 51 -4.36 -33.35 5.70
CA GLY A 51 -2.96 -33.10 5.40
C GLY A 51 -2.55 -31.62 5.46
N LEU A 52 -3.46 -30.73 5.88
CA LEU A 52 -3.13 -29.32 6.14
C LEU A 52 -2.30 -29.23 7.42
N SER A 53 -1.16 -28.54 7.34
CA SER A 53 -0.25 -28.33 8.46
C SER A 53 -0.38 -26.91 9.02
N GLY A 54 0.21 -26.67 10.20
CA GLY A 54 0.12 -25.37 10.88
C GLY A 54 0.54 -24.18 10.01
N ASP A 55 1.54 -24.37 9.16
CA ASP A 55 2.03 -23.36 8.21
C ASP A 55 1.01 -22.99 7.12
N ASP A 56 0.04 -23.87 6.79
CA ASP A 56 -1.05 -23.52 5.88
C ASP A 56 -2.02 -22.51 6.50
N TYR A 57 -2.32 -22.68 7.79
CA TYR A 57 -3.16 -21.73 8.52
C TYR A 57 -2.44 -20.40 8.72
N LEU A 58 -1.14 -20.43 9.02
CA LEU A 58 -0.33 -19.22 9.13
C LEU A 58 -0.26 -18.45 7.81
N ALA A 59 -0.20 -19.14 6.67
CA ALA A 59 -0.25 -18.49 5.36
C ALA A 59 -1.56 -17.71 5.15
N TRP A 60 -2.71 -18.29 5.51
CA TRP A 60 -3.99 -17.59 5.44
C TRP A 60 -4.09 -16.41 6.41
N VAL A 61 -3.58 -16.55 7.63
CA VAL A 61 -3.50 -15.44 8.59
C VAL A 61 -2.61 -14.31 8.05
N ALA A 62 -1.48 -14.64 7.43
CA ALA A 62 -0.61 -13.66 6.78
C ALA A 62 -1.34 -12.91 5.64
N ILE A 63 -2.15 -13.61 4.84
CA ILE A 63 -2.98 -12.95 3.81
C ILE A 63 -4.00 -11.99 4.42
N LEU A 64 -4.63 -12.33 5.55
CA LEU A 64 -5.56 -11.42 6.22
C LEU A 64 -4.86 -10.13 6.68
N PHE A 65 -3.66 -10.25 7.25
CA PHE A 65 -2.86 -9.08 7.62
C PHE A 65 -2.42 -8.29 6.39
N TYR A 66 -2.03 -8.96 5.31
CA TYR A 66 -1.61 -8.29 4.09
C TYR A 66 -2.76 -7.51 3.43
N ILE A 67 -3.99 -8.05 3.44
CA ILE A 67 -5.19 -7.31 3.02
C ILE A 67 -5.37 -6.07 3.90
N ALA A 68 -5.34 -6.24 5.23
CA ALA A 68 -5.54 -5.14 6.16
C ALA A 68 -4.50 -4.02 5.99
N GLU A 69 -3.22 -4.38 5.91
CA GLU A 69 -2.12 -3.45 5.66
C GLU A 69 -2.29 -2.71 4.32
N THR A 70 -2.58 -3.44 3.24
CA THR A 70 -2.78 -2.85 1.91
C THR A 70 -3.95 -1.86 1.90
N CYS A 71 -5.07 -2.23 2.52
CA CYS A 71 -6.24 -1.36 2.64
C CYS A 71 -5.95 -0.11 3.48
N LEU A 72 -5.20 -0.25 4.57
CA LEU A 72 -4.80 0.89 5.42
C LEU A 72 -3.88 1.83 4.65
N ALA A 73 -2.86 1.30 3.97
CA ALA A 73 -1.92 2.09 3.18
C ALA A 73 -2.62 2.86 2.04
N TYR A 74 -3.56 2.21 1.35
CA TYR A 74 -4.40 2.88 0.35
C TYR A 74 -5.29 3.97 0.96
N SER A 75 -5.92 3.69 2.11
CA SER A 75 -6.81 4.65 2.78
C SER A 75 -6.07 5.90 3.22
N VAL A 76 -4.84 5.76 3.75
CA VAL A 76 -3.98 6.88 4.14
C VAL A 76 -3.59 7.70 2.91
N GLY A 77 -3.09 7.06 1.85
CA GLY A 77 -2.71 7.78 0.62
C GLY A 77 -3.89 8.49 -0.04
N ASN A 78 -5.08 7.88 -0.02
CA ASN A 78 -6.30 8.49 -0.53
C ASN A 78 -6.75 9.70 0.32
N ALA A 79 -6.71 9.58 1.65
CA ALA A 79 -7.04 10.68 2.56
C ALA A 79 -6.04 11.86 2.44
N ALA A 80 -4.78 11.57 2.16
CA ALA A 80 -3.73 12.56 1.91
C ALA A 80 -3.76 13.14 0.48
N ASN A 81 -4.73 12.78 -0.37
CA ASN A 81 -4.76 13.15 -1.80
C ASN A 81 -3.47 12.82 -2.56
N GLY A 82 -2.78 11.74 -2.18
CA GLY A 82 -1.50 11.34 -2.75
C GLY A 82 -0.28 12.12 -2.22
N LEU A 83 -0.47 13.12 -1.35
CA LEU A 83 0.59 13.88 -0.67
C LEU A 83 1.16 13.15 0.55
N ALA A 84 1.24 11.82 0.47
CA ALA A 84 1.86 11.04 1.52
C ALA A 84 3.38 11.17 1.43
N ASN A 85 4.06 11.34 2.58
CA ASN A 85 5.50 11.58 2.67
C ASN A 85 6.40 10.43 2.15
N ASN A 86 5.80 9.32 1.74
CA ASN A 86 6.43 8.05 1.36
C ASN A 86 7.38 8.18 0.15
N ASN A 87 7.21 9.21 -0.69
CA ASN A 87 8.03 9.47 -1.88
C ASN A 87 8.95 10.69 -1.74
N MET A 88 9.19 11.16 -0.50
CA MET A 88 9.97 12.36 -0.23
C MET A 88 11.28 12.00 0.48
N THR A 89 12.42 12.48 -0.03
CA THR A 89 13.69 12.35 0.68
C THR A 89 13.68 13.21 1.95
N ASP A 90 14.60 12.94 2.88
CA ASP A 90 14.68 13.71 4.12
C ASP A 90 14.97 15.21 3.84
N GLU A 91 15.76 15.51 2.80
CA GLU A 91 16.05 16.88 2.37
C GLU A 91 14.81 17.56 1.77
N GLN A 92 14.06 16.85 0.93
CA GLN A 92 12.81 17.37 0.37
C GLN A 92 11.77 17.59 1.47
N ARG A 93 11.74 16.72 2.49
CA ARG A 93 10.85 16.83 3.65
C ARG A 93 11.19 18.00 4.56
N ALA A 94 12.48 18.28 4.72
CA ALA A 94 12.98 19.43 5.47
C ALA A 94 12.76 20.76 4.73
N ALA A 95 12.71 20.73 3.40
CA ALA A 95 12.50 21.91 2.56
C ALA A 95 11.03 22.34 2.42
N LEU A 96 10.07 21.54 2.90
CA LEU A 96 8.65 21.89 2.91
C LEU A 96 8.39 23.15 3.74
N SER A 97 7.67 24.10 3.14
CA SER A 97 7.21 25.31 3.81
C SER A 97 6.24 24.96 4.96
N PRO A 98 6.33 25.61 6.13
CA PRO A 98 5.32 25.49 7.19
C PRO A 98 3.89 25.81 6.77
N ASP A 99 3.72 26.58 5.70
CA ASP A 99 2.43 26.98 5.15
C ASP A 99 1.96 26.05 4.01
N ASP A 100 2.64 24.93 3.77
CA ASP A 100 2.26 23.92 2.78
C ASP A 100 1.24 22.94 3.40
N PRO A 101 0.10 22.63 2.74
CA PRO A 101 -0.82 21.60 3.21
C PRO A 101 -0.14 20.24 3.51
N GLU A 102 0.89 19.88 2.74
CA GLU A 102 1.67 18.65 2.95
C GLU A 102 2.56 18.72 4.21
N TYR A 103 2.93 19.91 4.68
CA TYR A 103 3.61 20.11 5.97
C TYR A 103 2.72 19.74 7.15
N HIS A 104 1.40 19.92 7.03
CA HIS A 104 0.44 19.64 8.10
C HIS A 104 -0.07 18.19 8.12
N LEU A 105 0.24 17.41 7.08
CA LEU A 105 -0.17 15.99 6.96
C LEU A 105 0.84 15.01 7.59
N ARG A 106 1.79 15.52 8.39
CA ARG A 106 2.81 14.74 9.11
C ARG A 106 2.27 13.98 10.31
#